data_AF-A0AAV2H7Q2-F1
#
_entry.id   AF-A0AAV2H7Q2-F1
#
_cell.length_a   1.000
_cell.length_b   1.000
_cell.length_c   1.000
_cell.angle_alpha   90.00
_cell.angle_beta   90.00
_cell.angle_gamma   90.00
#
_symmetry.space_group_name_H-M   'P 1'
#
loop_
_entity.id
_entity.type
_entity.pdbx_description
1 polymer ?
#
loop_
_entity_poly.entity_id
_entity_poly.type
_entity_poly.pdbx_seq_one_letter_code
_entity_poly.pdbx_strand_id
1 'polypeptide(L)'
;MKTKAEQCKEEGNKCVKEGKYTEAVFHYTEAIKHEPNTAVLYSNRSLAFLKIDQLFLAMEDAQKAIKLEPSWPKGYFRKAEIEVKAGHYNKALVSYKQALIRDPNIEGIAAAIAKTNKEIEKDKRDATHKPIVYTCIGLAVGALIVAADQFVAVQPSIHYAILQVLIVVGCGGFGFISSKLQRYLAQSQRDALLEEPIDLLSEINNDTDSPQSLKSSSVPSDRPNQEKGKQRKHKEKSK
;
A
#
# COMPACT_ATOMS: atom_id res chain seq x y z
N MET A 1 -19.75 27.59 29.07
CA MET A 1 -20.59 26.69 28.27
C MET A 1 -19.68 25.98 27.26
N LYS A 2 -19.81 24.67 27.06
CA LYS A 2 -19.04 23.96 26.03
C LYS A 2 -19.46 24.46 24.64
N THR A 3 -18.51 24.66 23.73
CA THR A 3 -18.84 25.07 22.36
C THR A 3 -19.58 23.93 21.64
N LYS A 4 -20.34 24.25 20.58
CA LYS A 4 -21.03 23.21 19.80
C LYS A 4 -20.04 22.21 19.20
N ALA A 5 -18.84 22.67 18.79
CA ALA A 5 -17.77 21.80 18.33
C ALA A 5 -17.27 20.84 19.42
N GLU A 6 -17.11 21.32 20.65
CA GLU A 6 -16.70 20.49 21.78
C GLU A 6 -17.73 19.42 22.13
N GLN A 7 -19.03 19.76 22.08
CA GLN A 7 -20.11 18.80 22.30
C GLN A 7 -20.08 17.68 21.24
N CYS A 8 -20.06 18.05 19.95
CA CYS A 8 -19.96 17.07 18.85
C CYS A 8 -18.69 16.21 18.96
N LYS A 9 -17.54 16.80 19.35
CA LYS A 9 -16.30 16.05 19.61
C LYS A 9 -16.47 15.02 20.73
N GLU A 10 -17.13 15.39 21.82
CA GLU A 10 -17.37 14.48 22.95
C GLU A 10 -18.30 13.32 22.59
N GLU A 11 -19.35 13.60 21.81
CA GLU A 11 -20.24 12.57 21.25
C GLU A 11 -19.49 11.62 20.32
N GLY A 12 -18.65 12.15 19.43
CA GLY A 12 -17.76 11.35 18.58
C GLY A 12 -16.83 10.47 19.41
N ASN A 13 -16.20 11.01 20.45
CA ASN A 13 -15.34 10.24 21.37
C ASN A 13 -16.11 9.14 22.10
N LYS A 14 -17.37 9.39 22.49
CA LYS A 14 -18.25 8.38 23.09
C LYS A 14 -18.55 7.27 22.10
N CYS A 15 -18.89 7.61 20.86
CA CYS A 15 -19.13 6.64 19.80
C CYS A 15 -17.89 5.77 19.53
N VAL A 16 -16.68 6.35 19.51
CA VAL A 16 -15.41 5.58 19.40
C VAL A 16 -15.24 4.60 20.55
N LYS A 17 -15.52 5.01 21.80
CA LYS A 17 -15.46 4.12 22.97
C LYS A 17 -16.47 2.98 22.90
N GLU A 18 -17.63 3.21 22.29
CA GLU A 18 -18.68 2.22 22.06
C GLU A 18 -18.44 1.36 20.79
N GLY A 19 -17.39 1.65 20.01
CA GLY A 19 -17.12 0.96 18.74
C GLY A 19 -18.03 1.37 17.57
N LYS A 20 -18.81 2.45 17.72
CA LYS A 20 -19.72 3.02 16.72
C LYS A 20 -18.97 4.02 15.83
N TYR A 21 -18.14 3.50 14.94
CA TYR A 21 -17.19 4.33 14.19
C TYR A 21 -17.84 5.18 13.10
N THR A 22 -18.91 4.70 12.46
CA THR A 22 -19.65 5.46 11.44
C THR A 22 -20.32 6.70 12.06
N GLU A 23 -20.94 6.54 13.22
CA GLU A 23 -21.53 7.63 13.99
C GLU A 23 -20.44 8.58 14.51
N ALA A 24 -19.29 8.05 14.94
CA ALA A 24 -18.15 8.88 15.31
C ALA A 24 -17.70 9.79 14.15
N VAL A 25 -17.62 9.27 12.91
CA VAL A 25 -17.32 10.07 11.71
C VAL A 25 -18.32 11.20 11.54
N PHE A 26 -19.62 10.93 11.71
CA PHE A 26 -20.67 11.94 11.62
C PHE A 26 -20.44 13.06 12.65
N HIS A 27 -20.31 12.72 13.93
CA HIS A 27 -20.12 13.71 14.99
C HIS A 27 -18.82 14.51 14.85
N TYR A 28 -17.71 13.89 14.44
CA TYR A 28 -16.48 14.64 14.17
C TYR A 28 -16.62 15.54 12.94
N THR A 29 -17.36 15.13 11.92
CA THR A 29 -17.63 15.97 10.75
C THR A 29 -18.45 17.21 11.13
N GLU A 30 -19.46 17.06 11.99
CA GLU A 30 -20.21 18.20 12.55
C GLU A 30 -19.30 19.11 13.40
N ALA A 31 -18.40 18.55 14.21
CA ALA A 31 -17.44 19.33 14.97
C ALA A 31 -16.50 20.15 14.05
N ILE A 32 -16.04 19.55 12.95
CA ILE A 32 -15.14 20.18 11.97
C ILE A 32 -15.83 21.34 11.24
N LYS A 33 -17.13 21.27 10.98
CA LYS A 33 -17.90 22.40 10.40
C LYS A 33 -17.84 23.65 11.27
N HIS A 34 -17.74 23.47 12.59
CA HIS A 34 -17.65 24.57 13.55
C HIS A 34 -16.19 25.00 13.81
N GLU A 35 -15.25 24.06 13.83
CA GLU A 35 -13.83 24.31 14.06
C GLU A 35 -12.93 23.62 13.02
N PRO A 36 -12.81 24.18 11.80
CA PRO A 36 -12.12 23.52 10.68
C PRO A 36 -10.59 23.52 10.80
N ASN A 37 -10.02 24.22 11.78
CA ASN A 37 -8.57 24.33 11.98
C ASN A 37 -8.07 23.53 13.19
N THR A 38 -8.91 22.65 13.76
CA THR A 38 -8.55 21.85 14.94
C THR A 38 -7.98 20.50 14.54
N ALA A 39 -6.65 20.34 14.62
CA ALA A 39 -5.94 19.11 14.22
C ALA A 39 -6.47 17.85 14.93
N VAL A 40 -6.90 17.99 16.19
CA VAL A 40 -7.46 16.90 17.00
C VAL A 40 -8.70 16.27 16.36
N LEU A 41 -9.58 17.07 15.75
CA LEU A 41 -10.81 16.56 15.14
C LEU A 41 -10.49 15.67 13.93
N TYR A 42 -9.58 16.12 13.07
CA TYR A 42 -9.12 15.34 11.92
C TYR A 42 -8.41 14.05 12.36
N SER A 43 -7.54 14.10 13.37
CA SER A 43 -6.87 12.89 13.88
C SER A 43 -7.82 11.89 14.54
N ASN A 44 -8.91 12.36 15.15
CA ASN A 44 -9.93 11.47 15.70
C ASN A 44 -10.83 10.88 14.61
N ARG A 45 -11.20 11.70 13.61
CA ARG A 45 -11.98 11.22 12.46
C ARG A 45 -11.17 10.26 11.58
N SER A 46 -9.86 10.47 11.42
CA SER A 46 -8.97 9.53 10.74
C SER A 46 -8.95 8.16 11.42
N LEU A 47 -8.98 8.12 12.77
CA LEU A 47 -9.11 6.86 13.51
C LEU A 47 -10.44 6.18 13.21
N ALA A 48 -11.54 6.93 13.21
CA ALA A 48 -12.85 6.38 12.92
C ALA A 48 -12.91 5.81 11.50
N PHE A 49 -12.42 6.53 10.49
CA PHE A 49 -12.28 6.04 9.11
C PHE A 49 -11.39 4.79 9.01
N LEU A 50 -10.25 4.78 9.71
CA LEU A 50 -9.37 3.61 9.77
C LEU A 50 -10.09 2.36 10.30
N LYS A 51 -11.01 2.52 11.27
CA LYS A 51 -11.75 1.43 11.88
C LYS A 51 -12.87 0.88 11.01
N ILE A 52 -13.35 1.64 10.03
CA ILE A 52 -14.31 1.20 9.01
C ILE A 52 -13.65 0.94 7.65
N ASP A 53 -12.33 0.73 7.63
CA ASP A 53 -11.52 0.41 6.45
C ASP A 53 -11.57 1.44 5.31
N GLN A 54 -11.94 2.70 5.61
CA GLN A 54 -11.91 3.83 4.68
C GLN A 54 -10.51 4.49 4.68
N LEU A 55 -9.52 3.78 4.13
CA LEU A 55 -8.10 4.13 4.29
C LEU A 55 -7.70 5.43 3.59
N PHE A 56 -8.26 5.73 2.41
CA PHE A 56 -8.02 6.99 1.69
C PHE A 56 -8.45 8.20 2.54
N LEU A 57 -9.71 8.21 3.00
CA LEU A 57 -10.25 9.29 3.85
C LEU A 57 -9.51 9.39 5.19
N ALA A 58 -9.12 8.26 5.77
CA ALA A 58 -8.30 8.24 6.97
C ALA A 58 -6.93 8.92 6.71
N MET A 59 -6.30 8.62 5.57
CA MET A 59 -5.01 9.19 5.19
C MET A 59 -5.11 10.70 4.96
N GLU A 60 -6.15 11.15 4.27
CA GLU A 60 -6.41 12.57 4.05
C GLU A 60 -6.54 13.33 5.38
N ASP A 61 -7.37 12.82 6.31
CA ASP A 61 -7.56 13.42 7.63
C ASP A 61 -6.26 13.42 8.46
N ALA A 62 -5.51 12.32 8.44
CA ALA A 62 -4.23 12.25 9.16
C ALA A 62 -3.21 13.27 8.59
N GLN A 63 -3.15 13.43 7.27
CA GLN A 63 -2.31 14.44 6.63
C GLN A 63 -2.81 15.86 6.94
N LYS A 64 -4.11 16.09 6.97
CA LYS A 64 -4.70 17.39 7.35
C LYS A 64 -4.36 17.74 8.79
N ALA A 65 -4.46 16.79 9.72
CA ALA A 65 -4.04 16.98 11.11
C ALA A 65 -2.56 17.37 11.22
N ILE A 66 -1.67 16.70 10.47
CA ILE A 66 -0.23 17.03 10.41
C ILE A 66 0.00 18.43 9.82
N LYS A 67 -0.75 18.82 8.79
CA LYS A 67 -0.64 20.16 8.18
C LYS A 67 -1.09 21.26 9.15
N LEU A 68 -2.13 21.02 9.93
CA LEU A 68 -2.64 21.96 10.93
C LEU A 68 -1.70 22.09 12.13
N GLU A 69 -1.14 20.97 12.61
CA GLU A 69 -0.24 20.97 13.76
C GLU A 69 0.99 20.07 13.51
N PRO A 70 2.03 20.56 12.83
CA PRO A 70 3.20 19.77 12.45
C PRO A 70 4.07 19.29 13.62
N SER A 71 3.98 19.96 14.78
CA SER A 71 4.65 19.56 16.02
C SER A 71 3.91 18.45 16.75
N TRP A 72 2.66 18.15 16.37
CA TRP A 72 1.82 17.23 17.13
C TRP A 72 2.10 15.77 16.77
N PRO A 73 2.58 14.95 17.72
CA PRO A 73 2.99 13.57 17.45
C PRO A 73 1.84 12.66 16.99
N LYS A 74 0.62 12.88 17.48
CA LYS A 74 -0.52 11.99 17.22
C LYS A 74 -0.95 11.96 15.75
N GLY A 75 -0.78 13.07 15.01
CA GLY A 75 -1.03 13.08 13.57
C GLY A 75 -0.14 12.09 12.81
N TYR A 76 1.16 12.08 13.11
CA TYR A 76 2.13 11.14 12.55
C TYR A 76 1.86 9.70 13.00
N PHE A 77 1.45 9.51 14.25
CA PHE A 77 1.05 8.19 14.75
C PHE A 77 -0.15 7.62 13.99
N ARG A 78 -1.21 8.43 13.77
CA ARG A 78 -2.37 8.01 12.97
C ARG A 78 -1.99 7.67 11.53
N LYS A 79 -1.18 8.53 10.90
CA LYS A 79 -0.65 8.26 9.55
C LYS A 79 0.06 6.91 9.50
N ALA A 80 0.92 6.62 10.47
CA ALA A 80 1.62 5.35 10.54
C ALA A 80 0.67 4.15 10.70
N GLU A 81 -0.37 4.25 11.55
CA GLU A 81 -1.37 3.18 11.69
C GLU A 81 -2.11 2.89 10.37
N ILE A 82 -2.44 3.93 9.61
CA ILE A 82 -3.08 3.81 8.30
C ILE A 82 -2.12 3.17 7.28
N GLU A 83 -0.85 3.57 7.26
CA GLU A 83 0.18 2.96 6.41
C GLU A 83 0.42 1.49 6.76
N VAL A 84 0.39 1.11 8.05
CA VAL A 84 0.44 -0.31 8.46
C VAL A 84 -0.76 -1.07 7.92
N LYS A 85 -1.97 -0.50 8.05
CA LYS A 85 -3.20 -1.14 7.59
C LYS A 85 -3.25 -1.29 6.07
N ALA A 86 -2.68 -0.33 5.32
CA ALA A 86 -2.49 -0.41 3.88
C ALA A 86 -1.33 -1.35 3.47
N GLY A 87 -0.53 -1.86 4.42
CA GLY A 87 0.58 -2.77 4.16
C GLY A 87 1.86 -2.07 3.67
N HIS A 88 1.98 -0.76 3.86
CA HIS A 88 3.16 0.06 3.59
C HIS A 88 4.07 0.17 4.82
N TYR A 89 4.52 -0.97 5.36
CA TYR A 89 5.21 -1.04 6.65
C TYR A 89 6.47 -0.16 6.75
N ASN A 90 7.26 -0.04 5.67
CA ASN A 90 8.45 0.81 5.67
C ASN A 90 8.09 2.30 5.80
N LYS A 91 7.03 2.75 5.12
CA LYS A 91 6.52 4.12 5.25
C LYS A 91 6.00 4.36 6.68
N ALA A 92 5.27 3.38 7.22
CA ALA A 92 4.78 3.43 8.60
C ALA A 92 5.89 3.59 9.64
N LEU A 93 7.02 2.89 9.49
CA LEU A 93 8.18 3.07 10.39
C LEU A 93 8.75 4.49 10.33
N VAL A 94 8.80 5.10 9.14
CA VAL A 94 9.22 6.50 9.00
C VAL A 94 8.25 7.42 9.72
N SER A 95 6.94 7.22 9.53
CA SER A 95 5.89 8.00 10.20
C SER A 95 5.94 7.82 11.74
N TYR A 96 6.11 6.60 12.25
CA TYR A 96 6.32 6.36 13.68
C TYR A 96 7.58 7.03 14.21
N LYS A 97 8.69 7.01 13.46
CA LYS A 97 9.91 7.72 13.83
C LYS A 97 9.67 9.24 13.91
N GLN A 98 8.89 9.79 12.98
CA GLN A 98 8.50 11.21 13.03
C GLN A 98 7.68 11.53 14.28
N ALA A 99 6.73 10.66 14.66
CA ALA A 99 6.01 10.79 15.92
C ALA A 99 6.96 10.78 17.13
N LEU A 100 7.89 9.82 17.21
CA LEU A 100 8.88 9.70 18.30
C LEU A 100 9.81 10.92 18.44
N ILE A 101 10.21 11.53 17.32
CA ILE A 101 11.07 12.73 17.34
C ILE A 101 10.35 13.90 18.03
N ARG A 102 9.03 13.98 17.90
CA ARG A 102 8.21 15.06 18.47
C ARG A 102 7.85 14.80 19.93
N ASP A 103 7.51 13.55 20.24
CA ASP A 103 7.26 13.11 21.60
C ASP A 103 7.84 11.70 21.81
N PRO A 104 8.92 11.57 22.59
CA PRO A 104 9.54 10.28 22.91
C PRO A 104 8.67 9.38 23.78
N ASN A 105 7.69 9.92 24.51
CA ASN A 105 6.89 9.21 25.52
C ASN A 105 5.51 8.79 25.03
N ILE A 106 5.31 8.71 23.70
CA ILE A 106 4.04 8.26 23.12
C ILE A 106 3.76 6.82 23.55
N GLU A 107 2.68 6.64 24.30
CA GLU A 107 2.25 5.33 24.76
C GLU A 107 1.95 4.39 23.58
N GLY A 108 2.39 3.14 23.68
CA GLY A 108 2.10 2.09 22.70
C GLY A 108 2.91 2.17 21.39
N ILE A 109 3.68 3.24 21.14
CA ILE A 109 4.44 3.38 19.89
C ILE A 109 5.53 2.32 19.72
N ALA A 110 6.21 1.93 20.79
CA ALA A 110 7.23 0.89 20.76
C ALA A 110 6.62 -0.47 20.37
N ALA A 111 5.45 -0.80 20.92
CA ALA A 111 4.71 -2.01 20.58
C ALA A 111 4.24 -1.98 19.11
N ALA A 112 3.77 -0.82 18.63
CA ALA A 112 3.36 -0.63 17.24
C ALA A 112 4.55 -0.81 16.27
N ILE A 113 5.72 -0.24 16.58
CA ILE A 113 6.95 -0.41 15.80
C ILE A 113 7.39 -1.88 15.80
N ALA A 114 7.40 -2.55 16.97
CA ALA A 114 7.77 -3.95 17.07
C ALA A 114 6.84 -4.86 16.24
N LYS A 115 5.53 -4.61 16.29
CA LYS A 115 4.54 -5.29 15.45
C LYS A 115 4.81 -5.05 13.96
N THR A 116 5.09 -3.80 13.59
CA THR A 116 5.38 -3.43 12.19
C THR A 116 6.65 -4.11 11.68
N ASN A 117 7.71 -4.17 12.50
CA ASN A 117 8.93 -4.90 12.17
C ASN A 117 8.67 -6.40 11.95
N LYS A 118 7.81 -7.02 12.78
CA LYS A 118 7.42 -8.42 12.60
C LYS A 118 6.72 -8.64 11.25
N GLU A 119 5.85 -7.73 10.83
CA GLU A 119 5.19 -7.80 9.51
C GLU A 119 6.18 -7.58 8.36
N ILE A 120 7.18 -6.72 8.53
CA ILE A 120 8.28 -6.56 7.55
C ILE A 120 9.05 -7.87 7.38
N GLU A 121 9.43 -8.52 8.47
CA GLU A 121 10.15 -9.80 8.40
C GLU A 121 9.28 -10.92 7.82
N LYS A 122 7.96 -10.87 8.04
CA LYS A 122 7.02 -11.77 7.36
C LYS A 122 6.95 -11.48 5.85
N ASP A 123 6.83 -10.22 5.44
CA ASP A 123 6.79 -9.84 4.01
C ASP A 123 8.11 -10.20 3.31
N LYS A 124 9.26 -10.05 3.99
CA LYS A 124 10.58 -10.50 3.50
C LYS A 124 10.68 -12.03 3.40
N ARG A 125 10.13 -12.78 4.35
CA ARG A 125 10.10 -14.26 4.24
C ARG A 125 9.22 -14.69 3.09
N ASP A 126 8.03 -14.11 2.96
CA ASP A 126 7.11 -14.36 1.84
C ASP A 126 7.75 -14.00 0.49
N ALA A 127 8.50 -12.90 0.43
CA ALA A 127 9.27 -12.47 -0.74
C ALA A 127 10.23 -13.53 -1.26
N THR A 128 10.88 -14.24 -0.32
CA THR A 128 11.93 -15.21 -0.59
C THR A 128 11.34 -16.60 -0.81
N HIS A 129 10.39 -17.02 0.02
CA HIS A 129 9.83 -18.37 -0.02
C HIS A 129 8.82 -18.59 -1.13
N LYS A 130 7.92 -17.63 -1.42
CA LYS A 130 6.85 -17.85 -2.40
C LYS A 130 7.40 -18.21 -3.78
N PRO A 131 8.40 -17.52 -4.35
CA PRO A 131 8.95 -17.91 -5.65
C PRO A 131 9.51 -19.33 -5.66
N ILE A 132 10.20 -19.75 -4.60
CA ILE A 132 10.78 -21.09 -4.50
C ILE A 132 9.67 -22.15 -4.48
N VAL A 133 8.66 -21.96 -3.62
CA VAL A 133 7.54 -22.91 -3.50
C VAL A 133 6.80 -23.06 -4.83
N TYR A 134 6.50 -21.94 -5.51
CA TYR A 134 5.81 -21.98 -6.80
C TYR A 134 6.66 -22.61 -7.91
N THR A 135 7.98 -22.39 -7.87
CA THR A 135 8.90 -23.06 -8.80
C THR A 135 8.89 -24.57 -8.57
N CYS A 136 8.96 -25.04 -7.31
CA CYS A 136 8.88 -26.46 -6.98
C CYS A 136 7.55 -27.09 -7.42
N ILE A 137 6.42 -26.40 -7.19
CA ILE A 137 5.10 -26.85 -7.66
C ILE A 137 5.09 -26.96 -9.19
N GLY A 138 5.61 -25.95 -9.90
CA GLY A 138 5.71 -25.95 -11.36
C GLY A 138 6.57 -27.10 -11.89
N LEU A 139 7.73 -27.37 -11.27
CA LEU A 139 8.58 -28.50 -11.64
C LEU A 139 7.89 -29.85 -11.42
N ALA A 140 7.18 -30.02 -10.29
CA ALA A 140 6.43 -31.24 -10.01
C ALA A 140 5.30 -31.48 -11.03
N VAL A 141 4.55 -30.42 -11.36
CA VAL A 141 3.51 -30.48 -12.40
C VAL A 141 4.10 -30.83 -13.76
N GLY A 142 5.22 -30.20 -14.13
CA GLY A 142 5.93 -30.51 -15.38
C GLY A 142 6.38 -31.97 -15.45
N ALA A 143 6.92 -32.51 -14.36
CA ALA A 143 7.33 -33.91 -14.30
C ALA A 143 6.14 -34.88 -14.41
N LEU A 144 5.01 -34.54 -13.77
CA LEU A 144 3.77 -35.31 -13.90
C LEU A 144 3.23 -35.31 -15.33
N ILE A 145 3.31 -34.19 -16.05
CA ILE A 145 2.92 -34.09 -17.46
C ILE A 145 3.77 -35.05 -18.32
N VAL A 146 5.10 -35.02 -18.14
CA VAL A 146 6.01 -35.91 -18.89
C VAL A 146 5.75 -37.38 -18.54
N ALA A 147 5.54 -37.71 -17.27
CA ALA A 147 5.23 -39.08 -16.85
C ALA A 147 3.89 -39.55 -17.41
N ALA A 148 2.85 -38.72 -17.40
CA ALA A 148 1.57 -39.06 -17.99
C ALA A 148 1.68 -39.36 -19.49
N ASP A 149 2.44 -38.55 -20.25
CA ASP A 149 2.70 -38.83 -21.67
C ASP A 149 3.45 -40.14 -21.88
N GLN A 150 4.44 -40.48 -21.03
CA GLN A 150 5.22 -41.70 -21.17
C GLN A 150 4.47 -42.98 -20.78
N PHE A 151 3.63 -42.93 -19.74
CA PHE A 151 3.00 -44.13 -19.17
C PHE A 151 1.56 -44.36 -19.65
N VAL A 152 0.83 -43.29 -19.98
CA VAL A 152 -0.60 -43.39 -20.30
C VAL A 152 -0.85 -43.34 -21.80
N ALA A 153 0.00 -42.65 -22.58
CA ALA A 153 -0.20 -42.54 -24.02
C ALA A 153 0.21 -43.83 -24.74
N VAL A 154 -0.65 -44.33 -25.62
CA VAL A 154 -0.40 -45.50 -26.47
C VAL A 154 0.75 -45.26 -27.46
N GLN A 155 0.97 -43.99 -27.83
CA GLN A 155 2.14 -43.51 -28.58
C GLN A 155 2.65 -42.23 -27.88
N PRO A 156 3.83 -42.26 -27.22
CA PRO A 156 4.31 -41.10 -26.47
C PRO A 156 4.64 -39.95 -27.41
N SER A 157 4.08 -38.77 -27.16
CA SER A 157 4.25 -37.61 -28.04
C SER A 157 5.58 -36.88 -27.80
N ILE A 158 6.14 -36.98 -26.59
CA ILE A 158 7.36 -36.29 -26.17
C ILE A 158 8.55 -37.28 -26.18
N HIS A 159 9.00 -37.64 -27.38
CA HIS A 159 10.10 -38.59 -27.56
C HIS A 159 11.49 -38.02 -27.23
N TYR A 160 11.74 -36.75 -27.53
CA TYR A 160 13.07 -36.16 -27.35
C TYR A 160 13.33 -35.80 -25.90
N ALA A 161 14.39 -36.36 -25.30
CA ALA A 161 14.80 -36.07 -23.91
C ALA A 161 14.99 -34.56 -23.66
N ILE A 162 15.50 -33.83 -24.65
CA ILE A 162 15.66 -32.36 -24.56
C ILE A 162 14.30 -31.68 -24.39
N LEU A 163 13.26 -32.14 -25.12
CA LEU A 163 11.92 -31.56 -25.04
C LEU A 163 11.27 -31.83 -23.67
N GLN A 164 11.51 -33.00 -23.07
CA GLN A 164 11.04 -33.32 -21.71
C GLN A 164 11.63 -32.36 -20.68
N VAL A 165 12.94 -32.14 -20.73
CA VAL A 165 13.63 -31.19 -19.83
C VAL A 165 13.10 -29.77 -20.03
N LEU A 166 12.87 -29.35 -21.28
CA LEU A 166 12.32 -28.02 -21.58
C LEU A 166 10.91 -27.83 -21.01
N ILE A 167 10.04 -28.84 -21.08
CA ILE A 167 8.69 -28.77 -20.52
C ILE A 167 8.76 -28.61 -18.99
N VAL A 168 9.54 -29.45 -18.31
CA VAL A 168 9.66 -29.40 -16.84
C VAL A 168 10.22 -28.04 -16.39
N VAL A 169 11.33 -27.60 -16.99
CA VAL A 169 11.94 -26.30 -16.69
C VAL A 169 10.99 -25.15 -17.03
N GLY A 170 10.25 -25.26 -18.14
CA GLY A 170 9.24 -24.29 -18.55
C GLY A 170 8.12 -24.12 -17.53
N CYS A 171 7.56 -25.23 -17.02
CA CYS A 171 6.55 -25.19 -15.95
C CYS A 171 7.10 -24.58 -14.65
N GLY A 172 8.35 -24.90 -14.29
CA GLY A 172 9.04 -24.27 -13.15
C GLY A 172 9.20 -22.75 -13.32
N GLY A 173 9.62 -22.31 -14.51
CA GLY A 173 9.72 -20.90 -14.87
C GLY A 173 8.38 -20.16 -14.82
N PHE A 174 7.31 -20.80 -15.30
CA PHE A 174 5.95 -20.26 -15.21
C PHE A 174 5.50 -20.07 -13.76
N GLY A 175 5.82 -21.02 -12.87
CA GLY A 175 5.58 -20.90 -11.43
C GLY A 175 6.31 -19.69 -10.81
N PHE A 176 7.59 -19.50 -11.14
CA PHE A 176 8.36 -18.33 -10.69
C PHE A 176 7.72 -17.01 -11.14
N ILE A 177 7.37 -16.91 -12.43
CA ILE A 177 6.75 -15.70 -13.00
C ILE A 177 5.41 -15.43 -12.32
N SER A 178 4.56 -16.45 -12.15
CA SER A 178 3.26 -16.34 -11.48
C SER A 178 3.39 -15.82 -10.05
N SER A 179 4.38 -16.28 -9.30
CA SER A 179 4.64 -15.80 -7.93
C SER A 179 5.02 -14.31 -7.89
N LYS A 180 5.83 -13.85 -8.86
CA LYS A 180 6.23 -12.45 -8.97
C LYS A 180 5.06 -11.57 -9.39
N LEU A 181 4.25 -12.03 -10.34
CA LEU A 181 3.06 -11.34 -10.81
C LEU A 181 2.06 -11.16 -9.67
N GLN A 182 1.75 -12.22 -8.92
CA GLN A 182 0.82 -12.12 -7.79
C GLN A 182 1.29 -11.12 -6.74
N ARG A 183 2.61 -11.08 -6.45
CA ARG A 183 3.16 -10.08 -5.51
C ARG A 183 3.05 -8.66 -6.05
N TYR A 184 3.34 -8.46 -7.33
CA TYR A 184 3.20 -7.16 -7.98
C TYR A 184 1.75 -6.66 -7.91
N LEU A 185 0.79 -7.52 -8.24
CA LEU A 185 -0.64 -7.20 -8.14
C LEU A 185 -1.04 -6.86 -6.70
N ALA A 186 -0.59 -7.63 -5.72
CA ALA A 186 -0.86 -7.35 -4.31
C ALA A 186 -0.26 -6.01 -3.84
N GLN A 187 0.91 -5.62 -4.35
CA GLN A 187 1.52 -4.32 -4.05
C GLN A 187 0.73 -3.17 -4.70
N SER A 188 0.34 -3.33 -5.97
CA SER A 188 -0.49 -2.35 -6.67
C SER A 188 -1.84 -2.13 -5.98
N GLN A 189 -2.47 -3.19 -5.47
CA GLN A 189 -3.69 -3.07 -4.68
C GLN A 189 -3.47 -2.29 -3.38
N ARG A 190 -2.35 -2.52 -2.68
CA ARG A 190 -2.01 -1.76 -1.46
C ARG A 190 -1.83 -0.27 -1.74
N ASP A 191 -1.17 0.07 -2.84
CA ASP A 191 -0.96 1.46 -3.26
C ASP A 191 -2.31 2.15 -3.55
N ALA A 192 -3.20 1.47 -4.28
CA ALA A 192 -4.54 1.98 -4.61
C ALA A 192 -5.42 2.26 -3.38
N LEU A 193 -5.19 1.63 -2.22
CA LEU A 193 -5.98 1.88 -1.00
C LEU A 193 -5.79 3.28 -0.41
N LEU A 194 -4.68 3.95 -0.73
CA LEU A 194 -4.35 5.28 -0.23
C LEU A 194 -4.48 6.36 -1.30
N GLU A 195 -4.78 5.98 -2.54
CA GLU A 195 -5.02 6.89 -3.65
C GLU A 195 -6.50 7.23 -3.74
N GLU A 196 -6.81 8.37 -4.36
CA GLU A 196 -8.19 8.79 -4.56
C GLU A 196 -8.87 7.81 -5.53
N PRO A 197 -10.10 7.34 -5.23
CA PRO A 197 -10.84 6.50 -6.17
C PRO A 197 -11.06 7.27 -7.47
N ILE A 198 -10.83 6.61 -8.60
CA ILE A 198 -11.02 7.21 -9.93
C ILE A 198 -12.50 7.58 -10.10
N ASP A 199 -12.78 8.89 -10.23
CA ASP A 199 -14.13 9.39 -10.51
C ASP A 199 -14.43 9.32 -12.02
N LEU A 200 -14.83 8.13 -12.46
CA LEU A 200 -15.23 7.87 -13.85
C LEU A 200 -16.45 8.68 -14.31
N LEU A 201 -17.27 9.18 -13.38
CA LEU A 201 -18.49 9.93 -13.71
C LEU A 201 -18.18 11.40 -14.02
N SER A 202 -17.13 11.95 -13.41
CA SER A 202 -16.65 13.30 -13.75
C SER A 202 -16.19 13.42 -15.21
N GLU A 203 -15.56 12.37 -15.77
CA GLU A 203 -15.15 12.33 -17.17
C GLU A 203 -16.36 12.21 -18.12
N ILE A 204 -17.33 11.34 -17.82
CA ILE A 204 -18.52 11.11 -18.67
C ILE A 204 -19.43 12.36 -18.71
N ASN A 205 -19.58 13.07 -17.60
CA ASN A 205 -20.41 14.29 -17.55
C ASN A 205 -19.76 15.47 -18.27
N ASN A 206 -18.42 15.49 -18.43
CA ASN A 206 -17.75 16.50 -19.24
C ASN A 206 -17.92 16.29 -20.75
N ASP A 207 -18.34 15.10 -21.19
CA ASP A 207 -18.56 14.76 -22.60
C ASP A 207 -20.00 14.98 -23.08
N THR A 208 -20.94 15.30 -22.18
CA THR A 208 -22.38 15.44 -22.51
C THR A 208 -22.88 16.88 -22.73
N ASP A 209 -22.03 17.90 -22.53
CA ASP A 209 -22.38 19.32 -22.78
C ASP A 209 -21.52 19.97 -23.89
N SER A 210 -21.93 19.75 -25.15
CA SER A 210 -21.72 20.61 -26.35
C SER A 210 -20.27 20.91 -26.86
N PRO A 211 -20.09 21.19 -28.17
CA PRO A 211 -18.78 21.08 -28.84
C PRO A 211 -17.93 22.37 -28.85
N GLN A 212 -16.60 22.13 -28.78
CA GLN A 212 -15.45 23.01 -29.07
C GLN A 212 -15.09 24.14 -28.07
N SER A 213 -14.03 23.89 -27.28
CA SER A 213 -12.84 24.74 -27.35
C SER A 213 -11.57 23.95 -27.00
N LEU A 214 -10.68 23.78 -27.98
CA LEU A 214 -9.30 23.38 -27.72
C LEU A 214 -8.62 24.49 -26.92
N LYS A 215 -8.34 24.24 -25.64
CA LYS A 215 -7.22 24.88 -24.93
C LYS A 215 -6.38 23.80 -24.28
N SER A 216 -5.33 23.45 -25.01
CA SER A 216 -4.13 22.83 -24.45
C SER A 216 -3.52 23.75 -23.39
N SER A 217 -3.34 23.26 -22.16
CA SER A 217 -2.38 23.84 -21.23
C SER A 217 -1.76 22.77 -20.33
N SER A 218 -0.63 22.24 -20.82
CA SER A 218 0.63 22.01 -20.09
C SER A 218 0.57 21.59 -18.61
N VAL A 219 0.87 20.31 -18.36
CA VAL A 219 1.50 19.85 -17.11
C VAL A 219 3.02 19.87 -17.33
N PRO A 220 3.83 20.60 -16.55
CA PRO A 220 5.28 20.46 -16.60
C PRO A 220 5.71 19.17 -15.90
N SER A 221 6.30 18.25 -16.67
CA SER A 221 6.97 17.06 -16.16
C SER A 221 8.47 17.33 -16.02
N ASP A 222 8.94 17.69 -14.83
CA ASP A 222 10.37 17.71 -14.54
C ASP A 222 10.83 16.31 -14.10
N ARG A 223 11.30 15.52 -15.08
CA ARG A 223 12.26 14.43 -14.87
C ARG A 223 13.62 14.87 -15.44
N PRO A 224 14.72 14.76 -14.70
CA PRO A 224 16.04 14.80 -15.31
C PRO A 224 16.32 13.46 -16.00
N ASN A 225 16.47 13.50 -17.32
CA ASN A 225 17.08 12.46 -18.14
C ASN A 225 18.58 12.42 -17.84
N GLN A 226 19.14 11.23 -17.58
CA GLN A 226 20.53 10.93 -17.94
C GLN A 226 20.60 9.57 -18.63
N GLU A 227 20.81 9.64 -19.94
CA GLU A 227 21.16 8.50 -20.78
C GLU A 227 22.61 8.04 -20.53
N LYS A 228 22.72 6.73 -20.30
CA LYS A 228 23.79 5.78 -20.67
C LYS A 228 25.14 6.33 -21.17
N GLY A 229 26.21 5.92 -20.47
CA GLY A 229 27.57 5.80 -21.00
C GLY A 229 28.27 4.53 -20.49
N LYS A 230 28.57 3.59 -21.38
CA LYS A 230 29.44 2.41 -21.13
C LYS A 230 30.92 2.82 -21.17
N GLN A 231 31.76 2.26 -20.30
CA GLN A 231 33.14 1.73 -20.51
C GLN A 231 33.82 1.56 -19.13
N ARG A 232 34.07 0.36 -18.60
CA ARG A 232 35.21 -0.57 -18.79
C ARG A 232 36.61 0.01 -18.53
N LYS A 233 37.30 -0.65 -17.57
CA LYS A 233 38.75 -0.65 -17.25
C LYS A 233 39.23 0.64 -16.54
N HIS A 234 40.19 0.67 -15.62
CA HIS A 234 41.27 -0.25 -15.33
C HIS A 234 41.65 -0.17 -13.84
N LYS A 235 42.14 -1.30 -13.35
CA LYS A 235 42.95 -1.53 -12.17
C LYS A 235 44.20 -0.64 -12.24
N GLU A 236 44.48 0.15 -11.20
CA GLU A 236 45.83 0.65 -10.93
C GLU A 236 46.16 0.53 -9.45
N LYS A 237 47.14 -0.34 -9.21
CA LYS A 237 47.94 -0.39 -7.99
C LYS A 237 49.03 0.69 -8.09
N SER A 238 49.57 1.06 -6.93
CA SER A 238 50.94 1.53 -6.71
C SER A 238 51.15 3.04 -6.64
N LYS A 239 51.14 3.56 -5.41
CA LYS A 239 52.38 3.95 -4.74
C LYS A 239 52.26 3.68 -3.25
#